data_AF-A0A2H6H246-F1
#
_entry.id   AF-A0A2H6H246-F1
#
_cell.length_a   1.000
_cell.length_b   1.000
_cell.length_c   1.000
_cell.angle_alpha   90.00
_cell.angle_beta   90.00
_cell.angle_gamma   90.00
#
_symmetry.space_group_name_H-M   'P 1'
#
loop_
_entity.id
_entity.type
_entity.pdbx_description
1 polymer ?
#
loop_
_entity_poly.entity_id
_entity_poly.type
_entity_poly.pdbx_seq_one_letter_code
_entity_poly.pdbx_strand_id
1 'polypeptide(L)'
;MKRKGEEVKERILDILWLKPLTIQQISNDIDSNWLTVEKFVKELGEEGRIKEVISTEKLTLYQKVMGDTYFDFPITDEQRKKFRTLFYIIKQEYKKHGRIPSKTHLAKCAVHVIDNKESGLNDLPIVWYLYGMVPQIMVDPTAEYHEEYNLKHKVKVQNLIKEFADENRKKGSVQIQKEQHKKYGEELYVLSDEIFNILNKSEWKNQEIENLLNKFFIACPVNPEFPEIFDLTEKAISIMGKMNLIGLKLQDYRKEIFIAFDSLWKLIALYKLYKSKTTGSNVMEKEIIMNFYLGNIFEDRKRTLKEALSDLNSIYITNLANFDVDSLEVSKEVQEIRKIMENWTGED
;
A
#
# COMPACT_ATOMS: atom_id res chain seq x y z
N MET A 1 2.42 25.77 34.82
CA MET A 1 1.11 25.26 35.28
C MET A 1 0.29 24.90 34.04
N LYS A 2 0.15 23.61 33.70
CA LYS A 2 -0.80 23.22 32.64
C LYS A 2 -2.21 23.50 33.17
N ARG A 3 -3.10 24.01 32.31
CA ARG A 3 -4.51 24.23 32.70
C ARG A 3 -5.13 22.85 32.99
N LYS A 4 -5.96 22.73 34.03
CA LYS A 4 -6.62 21.47 34.44
C LYS A 4 -7.29 20.70 33.28
N GLY A 5 -7.75 21.40 32.24
CA GLY A 5 -8.28 20.77 31.02
C GLY A 5 -7.24 20.12 30.11
N GLU A 6 -6.04 20.69 29.99
CA GLU A 6 -4.95 20.11 29.18
C GLU A 6 -4.45 18.81 29.79
N GLU A 7 -4.41 18.72 31.13
CA GLU A 7 -4.06 17.49 31.83
C GLU A 7 -5.07 16.37 31.54
N VAL A 8 -6.36 16.69 31.44
CA VAL A 8 -7.39 15.70 31.05
C VAL A 8 -7.20 15.26 29.61
N LYS A 9 -6.94 16.20 28.67
CA LYS A 9 -6.66 15.87 27.27
C LYS A 9 -5.46 14.93 27.12
N GLU A 10 -4.35 15.21 27.80
CA GLU A 10 -3.17 14.34 27.76
C GLU A 10 -3.47 12.95 28.33
N ARG A 11 -4.20 12.85 29.45
CA ARG A 11 -4.61 11.55 30.00
C ARG A 11 -5.49 10.77 29.03
N ILE A 12 -6.44 11.41 28.36
CA ILE A 12 -7.27 10.76 27.33
C ILE A 12 -6.36 10.19 26.22
N LEU A 13 -5.40 10.99 25.74
CA LEU A 13 -4.48 10.57 24.68
C LEU A 13 -3.53 9.45 25.11
N ASP A 14 -3.10 9.42 26.36
CA ASP A 14 -2.24 8.35 26.89
C ASP A 14 -2.98 7.01 26.96
N ILE A 15 -4.28 7.01 27.25
CA ILE A 15 -5.07 5.77 27.25
C ILE A 15 -5.42 5.35 25.82
N LEU A 16 -5.82 6.30 24.98
CA LEU A 16 -6.09 6.05 23.55
C LEU A 16 -4.85 5.67 22.74
N TRP A 17 -3.65 5.84 23.31
CA TRP A 17 -2.41 5.31 22.75
C TRP A 17 -2.43 3.79 22.65
N LEU A 18 -3.03 3.11 23.63
CA LEU A 18 -2.94 1.66 23.77
C LEU A 18 -3.95 0.94 22.85
N LYS A 19 -5.17 1.46 22.75
CA LYS A 19 -6.25 0.88 21.97
C LYS A 19 -7.39 1.89 21.75
N PRO A 20 -8.23 1.69 20.73
CA PRO A 20 -9.47 2.45 20.59
C PRO A 20 -10.42 2.21 21.77
N LEU A 21 -11.07 3.26 22.28
CA LEU A 21 -11.98 3.18 23.42
C LEU A 21 -13.21 4.08 23.26
N THR A 22 -14.28 3.73 23.95
CA THR A 22 -15.50 4.55 24.08
C THR A 22 -15.30 5.66 25.09
N ILE A 23 -16.13 6.71 25.04
CA ILE A 23 -16.16 7.76 26.09
C ILE A 23 -16.35 7.14 27.48
N GLN A 24 -17.19 6.11 27.60
CA GLN A 24 -17.43 5.43 28.87
C GLN A 24 -16.16 4.72 29.39
N GLN A 25 -15.45 4.00 28.52
CA GLN A 25 -14.20 3.33 28.90
C GLN A 25 -13.11 4.34 29.26
N ILE A 26 -12.97 5.40 28.46
CA ILE A 26 -12.02 6.49 28.75
C ILE A 26 -12.35 7.11 30.11
N SER A 27 -13.63 7.44 30.36
CA SER A 27 -14.12 8.02 31.63
C SER A 27 -13.78 7.14 32.83
N ASN A 28 -13.97 5.83 32.72
CA ASN A 28 -13.60 4.88 33.77
C ASN A 28 -12.07 4.82 33.97
N ASP A 29 -11.29 4.74 32.89
CA ASP A 29 -9.84 4.53 32.99
C ASP A 29 -9.10 5.79 33.48
N ILE A 30 -9.59 7.00 33.18
CA ILE A 30 -9.03 8.26 33.69
C ILE A 30 -9.72 8.79 34.96
N ASP A 31 -10.65 8.04 35.55
CA ASP A 31 -11.42 8.45 36.73
C ASP A 31 -11.94 9.91 36.61
N SER A 32 -12.69 10.16 35.53
CA SER A 32 -13.23 11.49 35.22
C SER A 32 -14.70 11.39 34.82
N ASN A 33 -15.45 12.46 35.07
CA ASN A 33 -16.87 12.51 34.74
C ASN A 33 -17.10 12.40 33.21
N TRP A 34 -18.10 11.60 32.83
CA TRP A 34 -18.44 11.33 31.43
C TRP A 34 -18.62 12.59 30.57
N LEU A 35 -19.33 13.62 31.06
CA LEU A 35 -19.53 14.88 30.31
C LEU A 35 -18.23 15.65 30.10
N THR A 36 -17.31 15.56 31.07
CA THR A 36 -15.97 16.15 30.93
C THR A 36 -15.17 15.43 29.85
N VAL A 37 -15.22 14.10 29.84
CA VAL A 37 -14.54 13.29 28.82
C VAL A 37 -15.15 13.52 27.45
N GLU A 38 -16.48 13.49 27.30
CA GLU A 38 -17.18 13.77 26.04
C GLU A 38 -16.75 15.11 25.46
N LYS A 39 -16.76 16.17 26.27
CA LYS A 39 -16.30 17.50 25.86
C LYS A 39 -14.87 17.47 25.31
N PHE A 40 -13.93 16.88 26.05
CA PHE A 40 -12.52 16.88 25.63
C PHE A 40 -12.23 15.92 24.49
N VAL A 41 -12.95 14.81 24.37
CA VAL A 41 -12.92 13.93 23.19
C VAL A 41 -13.36 14.71 21.95
N LYS A 42 -14.45 15.46 22.04
CA LYS A 42 -14.90 16.31 20.93
C LYS A 42 -13.86 17.37 20.54
N GLU A 43 -13.31 18.09 21.52
CA GLU A 43 -12.23 19.06 21.29
C GLU A 43 -11.00 18.41 20.65
N LEU A 44 -10.57 17.24 21.14
CA LEU A 44 -9.44 16.49 20.56
C LEU A 44 -9.72 16.00 19.13
N GLY A 45 -10.98 15.68 18.82
CA GLY A 45 -11.42 15.31 17.47
C GLY A 45 -11.38 16.50 16.51
N GLU A 46 -11.85 17.67 16.96
CA GLU A 46 -11.76 18.94 16.21
C GLU A 46 -10.29 19.37 16.00
N GLU A 47 -9.42 19.10 16.96
CA GLU A 47 -7.96 19.30 16.86
C GLU A 47 -7.25 18.27 15.97
N GLY A 48 -7.95 17.21 15.51
CA GLY A 48 -7.38 16.13 14.71
C GLY A 48 -6.40 15.22 15.47
N ARG A 49 -6.39 15.28 16.81
CA ARG A 49 -5.52 14.46 17.68
C ARG A 49 -6.10 13.09 17.98
N ILE A 50 -7.41 12.94 17.79
CA ILE A 50 -8.10 11.64 17.80
C ILE A 50 -9.03 11.56 16.59
N LYS A 51 -9.41 10.34 16.21
CA LYS A 51 -10.40 10.06 15.16
C LYS A 51 -11.44 9.08 15.67
N GLU A 52 -12.68 9.25 15.19
CA GLU A 52 -13.72 8.24 15.33
C GLU A 52 -13.42 7.08 14.38
N VAL A 53 -13.36 5.87 14.92
CA VAL A 53 -13.03 4.67 14.14
C VAL A 53 -14.21 3.73 13.97
N ILE A 54 -15.16 3.73 14.91
CA ILE A 54 -16.50 3.13 14.75
C ILE A 54 -17.50 4.14 15.28
N SER A 55 -18.59 4.36 14.54
CA SER A 55 -19.72 5.18 14.99
C SER A 55 -21.02 4.47 14.60
N THR A 56 -21.73 3.97 15.59
CA THR A 56 -23.06 3.34 15.47
C THR A 56 -23.99 4.01 16.47
N GLU A 57 -25.31 3.83 16.34
CA GLU A 57 -26.30 4.37 17.28
C GLU A 57 -26.03 3.99 18.75
N LYS A 58 -25.29 2.90 19.00
CA LYS A 58 -25.05 2.35 20.33
C LYS A 58 -23.60 2.49 20.81
N LEU A 59 -22.67 2.79 19.92
CA LEU A 59 -21.23 2.71 20.21
C LEU A 59 -20.43 3.63 19.30
N THR A 60 -19.64 4.51 19.92
CA THR A 60 -18.60 5.28 19.24
C THR A 60 -17.24 4.99 19.87
N LEU A 61 -16.26 4.61 19.06
CA LEU A 61 -14.89 4.34 19.47
C LEU A 61 -13.94 5.41 18.92
N TYR A 62 -13.06 5.89 19.77
CA TYR A 62 -12.07 6.91 19.46
C TYR A 62 -10.66 6.32 19.48
N GLN A 63 -9.78 6.81 18.61
CA GLN A 63 -8.39 6.42 18.55
C GLN A 63 -7.48 7.65 18.45
N LYS A 64 -6.33 7.62 19.13
CA LYS A 64 -5.28 8.65 18.96
C LYS A 64 -4.72 8.65 17.53
N VAL A 65 -4.68 9.82 16.91
CA VAL A 65 -4.00 10.04 15.63
C VAL A 65 -2.54 10.35 15.94
N MET A 66 -1.66 9.50 15.46
CA MET A 66 -0.22 9.69 15.61
C MET A 66 0.36 10.53 14.48
N GLY A 67 -0.19 10.39 13.27
CA GLY A 67 0.23 11.13 12.08
C GLY A 67 1.61 10.77 11.53
N ASP A 68 2.37 9.91 12.21
CA ASP A 68 3.74 9.57 11.83
C ASP A 68 3.89 8.15 11.26
N THR A 69 2.84 7.32 11.27
CA THR A 69 2.86 5.97 10.68
C THR A 69 1.90 5.84 9.51
N TYR A 70 2.18 4.92 8.59
CA TYR A 70 1.23 4.60 7.52
C TYR A 70 -0.09 4.17 8.15
N PHE A 71 -1.19 4.85 7.78
CA PHE A 71 -2.55 4.57 8.26
C PHE A 71 -2.74 4.65 9.78
N ASP A 72 -1.87 5.39 10.49
CA ASP A 72 -1.87 5.50 11.95
C ASP A 72 -1.74 4.15 12.69
N PHE A 73 -1.17 3.12 12.06
CA PHE A 73 -0.91 1.88 12.80
C PHE A 73 -0.03 2.15 14.02
N PRO A 74 -0.39 1.61 15.20
CA PRO A 74 0.30 1.90 16.44
C PRO A 74 1.71 1.33 16.44
N ILE A 75 2.62 2.08 17.06
CA ILE A 75 3.95 1.67 17.48
C ILE A 75 4.17 2.18 18.91
N THR A 76 5.04 1.52 19.65
CA THR A 76 5.41 1.98 21.00
C THR A 76 6.30 3.21 20.94
N ASP A 77 6.36 3.98 22.03
CA ASP A 77 7.29 5.11 22.15
C ASP A 77 8.75 4.68 22.01
N GLU A 78 9.08 3.49 22.50
CA GLU A 78 10.42 2.92 22.32
C GLU A 78 10.73 2.68 20.85
N GLN A 79 9.83 2.03 20.10
CA GLN A 79 9.98 1.82 18.67
C GLN A 79 10.09 3.15 17.91
N ARG A 80 9.29 4.15 18.27
CA ARG A 80 9.36 5.50 17.69
C ARG A 80 10.74 6.14 17.91
N LYS A 81 11.26 6.12 19.15
CA LYS A 81 12.60 6.65 19.46
C LYS A 81 13.70 5.91 18.70
N LYS A 82 13.62 4.57 18.61
CA LYS A 82 14.53 3.74 17.81
C LYS A 82 14.49 4.11 16.32
N PHE A 83 13.30 4.28 15.73
CA PHE A 83 13.15 4.74 14.34
C PHE A 83 13.79 6.12 14.12
N ARG A 84 13.52 7.09 14.99
CA ARG A 84 14.08 8.44 14.89
C ARG A 84 15.60 8.43 15.00
N THR A 85 16.16 7.68 15.96
CA THR A 85 17.60 7.46 16.04
C THR A 85 18.16 6.84 14.75
N LEU A 86 17.49 5.81 14.21
CA LEU A 86 17.93 5.17 12.96
C LEU A 86 17.95 6.17 11.79
N PHE A 87 16.89 6.97 11.61
CA PHE A 87 16.84 7.98 10.55
C PHE A 87 17.86 9.09 10.75
N TYR A 88 18.11 9.49 11.99
CA TYR A 88 19.19 10.41 12.33
C TYR A 88 20.54 9.86 11.85
N ILE A 89 20.90 8.62 12.22
CA ILE A 89 22.18 8.01 11.84
C ILE A 89 22.30 7.89 10.31
N ILE A 90 21.24 7.46 9.62
CA ILE A 90 21.21 7.39 8.15
C ILE A 90 21.46 8.78 7.55
N LYS A 91 20.75 9.82 8.00
CA LYS A 91 20.96 11.19 7.49
C LYS A 91 22.37 11.68 7.76
N GLN A 92 22.96 11.39 8.92
CA GLN A 92 24.35 11.76 9.20
C GLN A 92 25.33 11.09 8.24
N GLU A 93 25.12 9.82 7.89
CA GLU A 93 25.99 9.14 6.92
C GLU A 93 25.89 9.79 5.53
N TYR A 94 24.68 10.04 5.02
CA TYR A 94 24.50 10.72 3.74
C TYR A 94 25.07 12.15 3.74
N LYS A 95 24.96 12.88 4.86
CA LYS A 95 25.55 14.22 5.04
C LYS A 95 27.07 14.21 4.90
N LYS A 96 27.77 13.15 5.36
CA LYS A 96 29.24 13.02 5.16
C LYS A 96 29.63 13.00 3.69
N HIS A 97 28.72 12.60 2.81
CA HIS A 97 28.90 12.61 1.36
C HIS A 97 28.31 13.86 0.67
N GLY A 98 27.93 14.89 1.44
CA GLY A 98 27.37 16.14 0.92
C GLY A 98 25.99 15.97 0.29
N ARG A 99 25.19 14.99 0.75
CA ARG A 99 23.89 14.67 0.15
C ARG A 99 22.78 14.57 1.19
N ILE A 100 21.56 14.90 0.77
CA ILE A 100 20.34 14.62 1.51
C ILE A 100 19.72 13.37 0.87
N PRO A 101 19.44 12.30 1.63
CA PRO A 101 18.85 11.09 1.07
C PRO A 101 17.42 11.38 0.60
N SER A 102 17.00 10.80 -0.53
CA SER A 102 15.58 10.83 -0.92
C SER A 102 14.73 9.99 0.05
N LYS A 103 13.40 10.17 0.01
CA LYS A 103 12.46 9.35 0.81
C LYS A 103 12.70 7.85 0.61
N THR A 104 12.93 7.44 -0.64
CA THR A 104 13.25 6.04 -0.98
C THR A 104 14.59 5.61 -0.39
N HIS A 105 15.66 6.40 -0.53
CA HIS A 105 16.96 6.03 0.06
C HIS A 105 16.85 5.84 1.58
N LEU A 106 16.20 6.78 2.27
CA LEU A 106 16.01 6.74 3.72
C LEU A 106 15.20 5.51 4.15
N ALA A 107 14.06 5.25 3.50
CA ALA A 107 13.20 4.11 3.81
C ALA A 107 13.89 2.76 3.52
N LYS A 108 14.57 2.63 2.38
CA LYS A 108 15.19 1.36 1.96
C LYS A 108 16.46 1.05 2.76
N CYS A 109 17.24 2.07 3.10
CA CYS A 109 18.36 1.92 4.04
C CYS A 109 17.86 1.48 5.42
N ALA A 110 16.79 2.10 5.94
CA ALA A 110 16.20 1.69 7.21
C ALA A 110 15.71 0.24 7.19
N VAL A 111 15.01 -0.18 6.13
CA VAL A 111 14.60 -1.58 5.95
C VAL A 111 15.80 -2.52 5.90
N HIS A 112 16.85 -2.17 5.14
CA HIS A 112 18.07 -2.97 5.06
C HIS A 112 18.71 -3.21 6.44
N VAL A 113 18.73 -2.18 7.29
CA VAL A 113 19.24 -2.29 8.66
C VAL A 113 18.32 -3.13 9.53
N ILE A 114 17.00 -2.85 9.53
CA ILE A 114 16.02 -3.51 10.40
C ILE A 114 15.90 -5.02 10.07
N ASP A 115 15.93 -5.36 8.79
CA ASP A 115 15.84 -6.74 8.30
C ASP A 115 17.11 -7.56 8.61
N ASN A 116 18.22 -6.90 8.98
CA ASN A 116 19.42 -7.58 9.41
C ASN A 116 19.32 -7.98 10.90
N LYS A 117 19.29 -9.29 11.17
CA LYS A 117 19.13 -9.86 12.53
C LYS A 117 20.17 -9.38 13.54
N GLU A 118 21.38 -9.02 13.09
CA GLU A 118 22.48 -8.56 13.93
C GLU A 118 22.40 -7.08 14.30
N SER A 119 21.47 -6.33 13.69
CA SER A 119 21.27 -4.90 13.99
C SER A 119 20.69 -4.66 15.39
N GLY A 120 20.03 -5.68 15.96
CA GLY A 120 19.28 -5.56 17.21
C GLY A 120 18.04 -4.66 17.10
N LEU A 121 17.56 -4.40 15.88
CA LEU A 121 16.37 -3.59 15.58
C LEU A 121 15.19 -4.43 15.05
N ASN A 122 15.23 -5.74 15.25
CA ASN A 122 14.23 -6.68 14.73
C ASN A 122 12.81 -6.46 15.29
N ASP A 123 12.69 -5.70 16.39
CA ASP A 123 11.40 -5.28 16.98
C ASP A 123 10.78 -4.09 16.24
N LEU A 124 11.51 -3.43 15.35
CA LEU A 124 10.98 -2.34 14.53
C LEU A 124 10.12 -2.91 13.38
N PRO A 125 8.84 -2.51 13.28
CA PRO A 125 7.97 -3.06 12.26
C PRO A 125 8.28 -2.50 10.87
N ILE A 126 8.50 -3.43 9.93
CA ILE A 126 8.54 -3.18 8.48
C ILE A 126 7.33 -3.83 7.82
N VAL A 127 6.81 -3.23 6.76
CA VAL A 127 5.60 -3.68 6.06
C VAL A 127 5.77 -3.57 4.56
N TRP A 128 5.08 -4.43 3.80
CA TRP A 128 4.92 -4.26 2.35
C TRP A 128 3.85 -3.23 2.05
N TYR A 129 4.15 -2.26 1.19
CA TYR A 129 3.17 -1.31 0.66
C TYR A 129 3.59 -0.80 -0.72
N LEU A 130 2.95 0.24 -1.28
CA LEU A 130 3.06 0.71 -2.67
C LEU A 130 4.44 0.63 -3.34
N TYR A 131 5.51 0.92 -2.61
CA TYR A 131 6.88 1.00 -3.14
C TYR A 131 7.77 -0.15 -2.65
N GLY A 132 7.17 -1.26 -2.23
CA GLY A 132 7.86 -2.42 -1.65
C GLY A 132 7.88 -2.38 -0.14
N MET A 133 8.88 -3.02 0.46
CA MET A 133 9.04 -3.07 1.91
C MET A 133 9.51 -1.71 2.46
N VAL A 134 8.83 -1.21 3.48
CA VAL A 134 9.05 0.11 4.09
C VAL A 134 8.99 0.01 5.62
N PRO A 135 9.63 0.93 6.37
CA PRO A 135 9.36 1.06 7.81
C PRO A 135 7.90 1.48 8.02
N GLN A 136 7.27 1.02 9.10
CA GLN A 136 5.88 1.42 9.41
C GLN A 136 5.73 2.92 9.69
N ILE A 137 6.77 3.55 10.23
CA ILE A 137 6.83 5.01 10.39
C ILE A 137 7.12 5.67 9.02
N MET A 138 6.41 6.73 8.70
CA MET A 138 6.59 7.51 7.48
C MET A 138 7.89 8.31 7.59
N VAL A 139 8.79 8.08 6.63
CA VAL A 139 10.06 8.81 6.59
C VAL A 139 9.88 10.16 5.89
N ASP A 140 10.51 11.18 6.44
CA ASP A 140 10.54 12.54 5.90
C ASP A 140 12.00 13.01 5.78
N PRO A 141 12.55 13.11 4.56
CA PRO A 141 13.89 13.63 4.33
C PRO A 141 14.13 15.04 4.88
N THR A 142 13.09 15.86 4.98
CA THR A 142 13.17 17.26 5.41
C THR A 142 13.17 17.42 6.93
N ALA A 143 12.56 16.47 7.65
CA ALA A 143 12.49 16.48 9.11
C ALA A 143 13.85 16.44 9.79
N GLU A 144 14.02 17.19 10.88
CA GLU A 144 15.17 17.08 11.77
C GLU A 144 14.96 15.93 12.76
N TYR A 145 15.72 14.85 12.57
CA TYR A 145 15.73 13.73 13.51
C TYR A 145 16.83 13.94 14.55
N HIS A 146 16.59 13.44 15.76
CA HIS A 146 17.56 13.44 16.85
C HIS A 146 17.85 12.01 17.32
N GLU A 147 19.02 11.82 17.95
CA GLU A 147 19.33 10.59 18.65
C GLU A 147 18.57 10.56 19.99
N GLU A 148 17.46 9.83 20.03
CA GLU A 148 16.55 9.75 21.19
C GLU A 148 16.68 8.42 21.96
N TYR A 149 17.48 7.49 21.44
CA TYR A 149 17.63 6.13 21.96
C TYR A 149 19.05 5.61 21.78
N ASN A 150 19.60 4.96 22.80
CA ASN A 150 20.93 4.36 22.74
C ASN A 150 20.87 2.93 22.16
N LEU A 151 21.30 2.77 20.91
CA LEU A 151 21.30 1.48 20.22
C LEU A 151 22.39 0.54 20.75
N LYS A 152 21.99 -0.62 21.29
CA LYS A 152 22.92 -1.65 21.79
C LYS A 152 23.98 -2.07 20.77
N HIS A 153 23.61 -2.15 19.49
CA HIS A 153 24.50 -2.57 18.39
C HIS A 153 24.84 -1.40 17.44
N LYS A 154 25.03 -0.19 17.98
CA LYS A 154 25.24 1.06 17.20
C LYS A 154 26.32 0.93 16.11
N VAL A 155 27.45 0.30 16.40
CA VAL A 155 28.56 0.11 15.43
C VAL A 155 28.10 -0.75 14.25
N LYS A 156 27.40 -1.86 14.49
CA LYS A 156 26.88 -2.72 13.43
C LYS A 156 25.86 -1.97 12.57
N VAL A 157 24.96 -1.23 13.21
CA VAL A 157 23.98 -0.38 12.52
C VAL A 157 24.68 0.64 11.61
N GLN A 158 25.70 1.34 12.11
CA GLN A 158 26.46 2.31 11.31
C GLN A 158 27.16 1.66 10.12
N ASN A 159 27.73 0.47 10.28
CA ASN A 159 28.38 -0.26 9.19
C ASN A 159 27.38 -0.65 8.09
N LEU A 160 26.21 -1.20 8.46
CA LEU A 160 25.15 -1.55 7.50
C LEU A 160 24.64 -0.32 6.72
N ILE A 161 24.50 0.82 7.41
CA ILE A 161 24.08 2.08 6.79
C ILE A 161 25.14 2.54 5.78
N LYS A 162 26.42 2.48 6.15
CA LYS A 162 27.53 2.88 5.29
C LYS A 162 27.61 1.98 4.04
N GLU A 163 27.57 0.66 4.24
CA GLU A 163 27.55 -0.33 3.14
C GLU A 163 26.42 -0.01 2.16
N PHE A 164 25.20 0.16 2.66
CA PHE A 164 24.05 0.51 1.82
C PHE A 164 24.24 1.85 1.10
N ALA A 165 24.72 2.88 1.79
CA ALA A 165 24.91 4.21 1.22
C ALA A 165 25.97 4.21 0.11
N ASP A 166 27.07 3.48 0.30
CA ASP A 166 28.15 3.34 -0.67
C ASP A 166 27.70 2.56 -1.92
N GLU A 167 27.04 1.41 -1.74
CA GLU A 167 26.51 0.57 -2.84
C GLU A 167 25.48 1.30 -3.71
N ASN A 168 24.67 2.16 -3.08
CA ASN A 168 23.54 2.83 -3.74
C ASN A 168 23.85 4.29 -4.11
N ARG A 169 25.09 4.76 -3.90
CA ARG A 169 25.48 6.17 -4.11
C ARG A 169 25.16 6.70 -5.51
N LYS A 170 25.23 5.88 -6.55
CA LYS A 170 24.97 6.30 -7.94
C LYS A 170 23.58 5.95 -8.45
N LYS A 171 22.76 5.26 -7.64
CA LYS A 171 21.47 4.73 -8.07
C LYS A 171 20.36 5.72 -7.80
N GLY A 172 19.41 5.81 -8.73
CA GLY A 172 18.18 6.59 -8.53
C GLY A 172 17.16 5.83 -7.66
N SER A 173 16.19 6.55 -7.10
CA SER A 173 15.13 5.95 -6.25
C SER A 173 14.42 4.77 -6.93
N VAL A 174 14.10 4.88 -8.22
CA VAL A 174 13.42 3.82 -8.99
C VAL A 174 14.27 2.55 -9.10
N GLN A 175 15.59 2.70 -9.27
CA GLN A 175 16.49 1.55 -9.37
C GLN A 175 16.59 0.81 -8.03
N ILE A 176 16.74 1.55 -6.92
CA ILE A 176 16.81 0.97 -5.57
C ILE A 176 15.52 0.21 -5.24
N GLN A 177 14.37 0.77 -5.61
CA GLN A 177 13.07 0.11 -5.45
C GLN A 177 13.01 -1.21 -6.22
N LYS A 178 13.34 -1.20 -7.52
CA LYS A 178 13.36 -2.41 -8.37
C LYS A 178 14.29 -3.49 -7.83
N GLU A 179 15.48 -3.10 -7.37
CA GLU A 179 16.44 -4.04 -6.77
C GLU A 179 15.90 -4.63 -5.46
N GLN A 180 15.18 -3.85 -4.65
CA GLN A 180 14.51 -4.38 -3.47
C GLN A 180 13.43 -5.40 -3.84
N HIS A 181 12.57 -5.10 -4.80
CA HIS A 181 11.51 -6.03 -5.23
C HIS A 181 12.10 -7.39 -5.67
N LYS A 182 13.21 -7.36 -6.41
CA LYS A 182 13.97 -8.56 -6.80
C LYS A 182 14.61 -9.27 -5.61
N LYS A 183 15.26 -8.53 -4.70
CA LYS A 183 15.94 -9.10 -3.52
C LYS A 183 15.00 -9.95 -2.67
N TYR A 184 13.77 -9.49 -2.46
CA TYR A 184 12.78 -10.19 -1.63
C TYR A 184 11.90 -11.16 -2.43
N GLY A 185 12.10 -11.31 -3.74
CA GLY A 185 11.35 -12.26 -4.57
C GLY A 185 9.86 -11.95 -4.69
N GLU A 186 9.44 -10.70 -4.52
CA GLU A 186 8.02 -10.32 -4.62
C GLU A 186 7.61 -10.08 -6.08
N GLU A 187 7.21 -11.16 -6.74
CA GLU A 187 6.92 -11.20 -8.18
C GLU A 187 5.92 -10.12 -8.64
N LEU A 188 4.83 -9.91 -7.90
CA LEU A 188 3.83 -8.88 -8.25
C LEU A 188 4.39 -7.47 -8.28
N TYR A 189 5.32 -7.16 -7.38
CA TYR A 189 5.99 -5.85 -7.37
C TYR A 189 6.87 -5.70 -8.62
N VAL A 190 7.62 -6.75 -8.98
CA VAL A 190 8.44 -6.76 -10.20
C VAL A 190 7.57 -6.59 -11.45
N LEU A 191 6.49 -7.35 -11.57
CA LEU A 191 5.55 -7.25 -12.68
C LEU A 191 4.87 -5.88 -12.75
N SER A 192 4.50 -5.30 -11.60
CA SER A 192 3.95 -3.94 -11.56
C SER A 192 4.94 -2.90 -12.09
N ASP A 193 6.21 -3.00 -11.71
CA ASP A 193 7.26 -2.10 -12.21
C ASP A 193 7.43 -2.25 -13.72
N GLU A 194 7.37 -3.47 -14.25
CA GLU A 194 7.47 -3.75 -15.68
C GLU A 194 6.29 -3.17 -16.46
N ILE A 195 5.07 -3.36 -15.96
CA ILE A 195 3.84 -2.80 -16.54
C ILE A 195 3.92 -1.27 -16.57
N PHE A 196 4.24 -0.62 -15.44
CA PHE A 196 4.40 0.82 -15.41
C PHE A 196 5.52 1.33 -16.32
N ASN A 197 6.62 0.57 -16.49
CA ASN A 197 7.66 0.95 -17.45
C ASN A 197 7.11 0.96 -18.88
N ILE A 198 6.33 -0.05 -19.28
CA ILE A 198 5.71 -0.11 -20.62
C ILE A 198 4.75 1.05 -20.81
N LEU A 199 3.85 1.29 -19.85
CA LEU A 199 2.86 2.38 -19.96
C LEU A 199 3.51 3.77 -20.03
N ASN A 200 4.73 3.93 -19.52
CA ASN A 200 5.51 5.17 -19.60
C ASN A 200 6.38 5.28 -20.86
N LYS A 201 6.52 4.24 -21.69
CA LYS A 201 7.24 4.35 -22.98
C LYS A 201 6.53 5.31 -23.93
N SER A 202 7.25 5.91 -24.87
CA SER A 202 6.64 6.71 -25.93
C SER A 202 5.74 5.84 -26.82
N GLU A 203 6.17 4.62 -27.13
CA GLU A 203 5.43 3.65 -27.96
C GLU A 203 5.58 2.23 -27.40
N TRP A 204 4.55 1.40 -27.61
CA TRP A 204 4.53 -0.01 -27.23
C TRP A 204 3.48 -0.80 -28.01
N LYS A 205 3.69 -2.11 -28.16
CA LYS A 205 2.74 -3.02 -28.81
C LYS A 205 1.79 -3.65 -27.81
N ASN A 206 0.54 -3.88 -28.19
CA ASN A 206 -0.47 -4.53 -27.34
C ASN A 206 0.03 -5.87 -26.75
N GLN A 207 0.74 -6.68 -27.53
CA GLN A 207 1.27 -7.95 -27.06
C GLN A 207 2.26 -7.81 -25.88
N GLU A 208 3.02 -6.71 -25.82
CA GLU A 208 3.97 -6.49 -24.71
C GLU A 208 3.23 -6.30 -23.39
N ILE A 209 2.17 -5.48 -23.38
CA ILE A 209 1.39 -5.24 -22.16
C ILE A 209 0.55 -6.47 -21.80
N GLU A 210 -0.05 -7.14 -22.77
CA GLU A 210 -0.90 -8.31 -22.55
C GLU A 210 -0.13 -9.46 -21.90
N ASN A 211 1.08 -9.73 -22.39
CA ASN A 211 1.94 -10.76 -21.80
C ASN A 211 2.27 -10.47 -20.33
N LEU A 212 2.52 -9.20 -19.97
CA LEU A 212 2.77 -8.81 -18.59
C LEU A 212 1.51 -8.88 -17.73
N LEU A 213 0.37 -8.46 -18.26
CA LEU A 213 -0.92 -8.56 -17.56
C LEU A 213 -1.26 -10.03 -17.28
N ASN A 214 -1.07 -10.93 -18.23
CA ASN A 214 -1.29 -12.36 -18.03
C ASN A 214 -0.39 -12.95 -16.94
N LYS A 215 0.91 -12.58 -16.91
CA LYS A 215 1.80 -12.97 -15.81
C LYS A 215 1.35 -12.38 -14.48
N PHE A 216 0.92 -11.13 -14.48
CA PHE A 216 0.41 -10.43 -13.29
C PHE A 216 -0.85 -11.10 -12.74
N PHE A 217 -1.77 -11.53 -13.62
CA PHE A 217 -2.95 -12.31 -13.25
C PHE A 217 -2.57 -13.61 -12.56
N ILE A 218 -1.65 -14.38 -13.16
CA ILE A 218 -1.20 -15.67 -12.62
C ILE A 218 -0.54 -15.49 -11.25
N ALA A 219 0.25 -14.43 -11.07
CA ALA A 219 0.92 -14.11 -9.81
C ALA A 219 -0.02 -13.50 -8.75
N CYS A 220 -1.26 -13.14 -9.12
CA CYS A 220 -2.19 -12.49 -8.21
C CYS A 220 -2.63 -13.48 -7.11
N PRO A 221 -2.56 -13.10 -5.82
CA PRO A 221 -2.91 -14.00 -4.74
C PRO A 221 -4.42 -14.32 -4.79
N VAL A 222 -4.74 -15.61 -4.79
CA VAL A 222 -6.08 -16.08 -4.47
C VAL A 222 -6.16 -16.21 -2.94
N ASN A 223 -6.79 -15.23 -2.28
CA ASN A 223 -6.97 -15.28 -0.84
C ASN A 223 -8.45 -15.38 -0.46
N PRO A 224 -8.84 -16.40 0.32
CA PRO A 224 -10.23 -16.53 0.78
C PRO A 224 -10.73 -15.35 1.61
N GLU A 225 -9.85 -14.55 2.22
CA GLU A 225 -10.24 -13.36 3.00
C GLU A 225 -10.55 -12.15 2.10
N PHE A 226 -10.01 -12.12 0.88
CA PHE A 226 -10.20 -11.03 -0.07
C PHE A 226 -10.36 -11.60 -1.49
N PRO A 227 -11.37 -12.46 -1.75
CA PRO A 227 -11.59 -13.04 -3.07
C PRO A 227 -11.79 -11.95 -4.14
N GLU A 228 -12.35 -10.81 -3.76
CA GLU A 228 -12.63 -9.70 -4.66
C GLU A 228 -11.38 -9.10 -5.32
N ILE A 229 -10.20 -9.25 -4.73
CA ILE A 229 -8.95 -8.76 -5.34
C ILE A 229 -8.66 -9.54 -6.61
N PHE A 230 -8.88 -10.86 -6.58
CA PHE A 230 -8.72 -11.71 -7.74
C PHE A 230 -9.76 -11.35 -8.80
N ASP A 231 -11.04 -11.25 -8.43
CA ASP A 231 -12.14 -10.91 -9.34
C ASP A 231 -11.94 -9.55 -10.03
N LEU A 232 -11.47 -8.54 -9.28
CA LEU A 232 -11.20 -7.21 -9.84
C LEU A 232 -9.96 -7.21 -10.74
N THR A 233 -8.96 -8.04 -10.42
CA THR A 233 -7.77 -8.23 -11.28
C THR A 233 -8.18 -8.91 -12.59
N GLU A 234 -8.95 -10.00 -12.51
CA GLU A 234 -9.51 -10.70 -13.67
C GLU A 234 -10.30 -9.72 -14.55
N LYS A 235 -11.21 -8.96 -13.94
CA LYS A 235 -12.04 -7.99 -14.66
C LYS A 235 -11.20 -6.94 -15.38
N ALA A 236 -10.18 -6.38 -14.72
CA ALA A 236 -9.30 -5.39 -15.32
C ALA A 236 -8.59 -5.94 -16.57
N ILE A 237 -8.03 -7.14 -16.44
CA ILE A 237 -7.26 -7.78 -17.50
C ILE A 237 -8.17 -8.24 -18.63
N SER A 238 -9.35 -8.77 -18.31
CA SER A 238 -10.37 -9.17 -19.28
C SER A 238 -10.84 -7.99 -20.14
N ILE A 239 -11.09 -6.82 -19.56
CA ILE A 239 -11.47 -5.62 -20.33
C ILE A 239 -10.35 -5.25 -21.32
N MET A 240 -9.10 -5.18 -20.85
CA MET A 240 -7.96 -4.85 -21.72
C MET A 240 -7.74 -5.89 -22.82
N GLY A 241 -7.89 -7.18 -22.51
CA GLY A 241 -7.84 -8.27 -23.49
C GLY A 241 -8.95 -8.14 -24.54
N LYS A 242 -10.19 -7.86 -24.12
CA LYS A 242 -11.32 -7.62 -25.03
C LYS A 242 -11.10 -6.42 -25.95
N MET A 243 -10.54 -5.33 -25.42
CA MET A 243 -10.15 -4.18 -26.24
C MET A 243 -9.12 -4.57 -27.31
N ASN A 244 -8.11 -5.37 -26.95
CA ASN A 244 -7.13 -5.87 -27.92
C ASN A 244 -7.77 -6.77 -28.98
N LEU A 245 -8.68 -7.66 -28.56
CA LEU A 245 -9.37 -8.60 -29.46
C LEU A 245 -10.20 -7.91 -30.55
N ILE A 246 -10.81 -6.76 -30.25
CA ILE A 246 -11.53 -5.96 -31.25
C ILE A 246 -10.61 -5.01 -32.04
N GLY A 247 -9.28 -5.23 -31.99
CA GLY A 247 -8.29 -4.50 -32.77
C GLY A 247 -7.95 -3.10 -32.26
N LEU A 248 -8.36 -2.72 -31.04
CA LEU A 248 -7.98 -1.42 -30.49
C LEU A 248 -6.50 -1.37 -30.18
N LYS A 249 -5.83 -0.30 -30.61
CA LYS A 249 -4.49 0.04 -30.15
C LYS A 249 -4.58 0.53 -28.72
N LEU A 250 -4.19 -0.32 -27.76
CA LEU A 250 -4.29 0.00 -26.33
C LEU A 250 -3.48 1.25 -25.96
N GLN A 251 -2.41 1.54 -26.71
CA GLN A 251 -1.62 2.75 -26.55
C GLN A 251 -2.45 4.05 -26.70
N ASP A 252 -3.50 4.06 -27.52
CA ASP A 252 -4.37 5.22 -27.73
C ASP A 252 -5.20 5.53 -26.47
N TYR A 253 -5.38 4.55 -25.59
CA TYR A 253 -6.11 4.63 -24.32
C TYR A 253 -5.17 4.49 -23.09
N ARG A 254 -3.89 4.87 -23.27
CA ARG A 254 -2.85 4.72 -22.25
C ARG A 254 -3.24 5.34 -20.91
N LYS A 255 -3.88 6.50 -20.91
CA LYS A 255 -4.22 7.23 -19.68
C LYS A 255 -5.21 6.43 -18.84
N GLU A 256 -6.24 5.90 -19.47
CA GLU A 256 -7.31 5.13 -18.84
C GLU A 256 -6.78 3.79 -18.34
N ILE A 257 -5.95 3.12 -19.14
CA ILE A 257 -5.25 1.89 -18.75
C ILE A 257 -4.34 2.15 -17.54
N PHE A 258 -3.57 3.24 -17.55
CA PHE A 258 -2.71 3.61 -16.45
C PHE A 258 -3.51 3.87 -15.17
N ILE A 259 -4.61 4.62 -15.24
CA ILE A 259 -5.47 4.90 -14.08
C ILE A 259 -6.09 3.62 -13.52
N ALA A 260 -6.59 2.73 -14.38
CA ALA A 260 -7.16 1.46 -13.97
C ALA A 260 -6.10 0.56 -13.30
N PHE A 261 -4.92 0.42 -13.92
CA PHE A 261 -3.84 -0.39 -13.38
C PHE A 261 -3.26 0.18 -12.08
N ASP A 262 -3.06 1.51 -11.99
CA ASP A 262 -2.60 2.17 -10.76
C ASP A 262 -3.61 2.00 -9.61
N SER A 263 -4.90 2.11 -9.90
CA SER A 263 -5.96 1.87 -8.90
C SER A 263 -5.97 0.41 -8.43
N LEU A 264 -5.80 -0.54 -9.36
CA LEU A 264 -5.70 -1.97 -9.05
C LEU A 264 -4.47 -2.26 -8.19
N TRP A 265 -3.31 -1.72 -8.59
CA TRP A 265 -2.06 -1.89 -7.86
C TRP A 265 -2.15 -1.33 -6.44
N LYS A 266 -2.75 -0.15 -6.25
CA LYS A 266 -2.98 0.44 -4.93
C LYS A 266 -3.83 -0.44 -4.02
N LEU A 267 -4.86 -1.11 -4.57
CA LEU A 267 -5.67 -2.06 -3.82
C LEU A 267 -4.87 -3.31 -3.43
N ILE A 268 -4.10 -3.89 -4.36
CA ILE A 268 -3.23 -5.05 -4.11
C ILE A 268 -2.14 -4.72 -3.07
N ALA A 269 -1.53 -3.53 -3.17
CA ALA A 269 -0.53 -3.07 -2.22
C ALA A 269 -1.11 -2.88 -0.80
N LEU A 270 -2.35 -2.41 -0.69
CA LEU A 270 -3.06 -2.31 0.58
C LEU A 270 -3.31 -3.70 1.19
N TYR A 271 -3.65 -4.68 0.36
CA TYR A 271 -3.74 -6.08 0.78
C TYR A 271 -2.41 -6.67 1.22
N LYS A 272 -1.31 -6.39 0.51
CA LYS A 272 0.05 -6.80 0.95
C LYS A 272 0.42 -6.17 2.29
N LEU A 273 -0.02 -4.93 2.55
CA LEU A 273 0.15 -4.29 3.85
C LEU A 273 -0.68 -4.99 4.93
N TYR A 274 -1.95 -5.28 4.66
CA TYR A 274 -2.80 -6.07 5.55
C TYR A 274 -2.14 -7.41 5.89
N LYS A 275 -1.65 -8.17 4.90
CA LYS A 275 -0.97 -9.45 5.15
C LYS A 275 0.26 -9.28 6.02
N SER A 276 1.11 -8.27 5.74
CA SER A 276 2.27 -7.94 6.57
C SER A 276 1.89 -7.71 8.05
N LYS A 277 0.70 -7.17 8.32
CA LYS A 277 0.16 -6.94 9.66
C LYS A 277 -0.47 -8.16 10.32
N THR A 278 -0.81 -9.19 9.55
CA THR A 278 -1.45 -10.41 10.09
C THR A 278 -0.50 -11.59 10.25
N THR A 279 0.69 -11.55 9.62
CA THR A 279 1.61 -12.70 9.60
C THR A 279 3.07 -12.36 9.97
N GLY A 280 3.38 -11.10 10.28
CA GLY A 280 4.75 -10.61 10.55
C GLY A 280 5.17 -10.66 12.02
N SER A 281 6.23 -9.92 12.38
CA SER A 281 6.73 -9.81 13.76
C SER A 281 5.86 -8.94 14.67
N ASN A 282 4.98 -8.12 14.10
CA ASN A 282 4.04 -7.24 14.81
C ASN A 282 2.60 -7.56 14.36
N VAL A 283 2.15 -8.76 14.72
CA VAL A 283 0.82 -9.28 14.34
C VAL A 283 -0.27 -8.51 15.06
N MET A 284 -1.26 -8.08 14.30
CA MET A 284 -2.50 -7.51 14.80
C MET A 284 -3.67 -8.38 14.36
N GLU A 285 -4.70 -8.44 15.21
CA GLU A 285 -5.93 -9.16 14.89
C GLU A 285 -6.59 -8.58 13.63
N LYS A 286 -7.07 -9.47 12.76
CA LYS A 286 -7.65 -9.11 11.45
C LYS A 286 -8.83 -8.14 11.60
N GLU A 287 -9.69 -8.43 12.57
CA GLU A 287 -10.86 -7.60 12.89
C GLU A 287 -10.43 -6.19 13.31
N ILE A 288 -9.39 -6.07 14.14
CA ILE A 288 -8.84 -4.77 14.56
C ILE A 288 -8.32 -4.00 13.34
N ILE A 289 -7.55 -4.65 12.46
CA ILE A 289 -7.00 -4.01 11.25
C ILE A 289 -8.13 -3.48 10.37
N MET A 290 -9.12 -4.33 10.08
CA MET A 290 -10.22 -3.97 9.18
C MET A 290 -11.14 -2.92 9.78
N ASN A 291 -11.54 -3.07 11.04
CA ASN A 291 -12.50 -2.18 11.65
C ASN A 291 -11.93 -0.79 11.94
N PHE A 292 -10.63 -0.67 12.25
CA PHE A 292 -10.07 0.58 12.76
C PHE A 292 -9.06 1.27 11.84
N TYR A 293 -8.41 0.55 10.92
CA TYR A 293 -7.31 1.10 10.14
C TYR A 293 -7.56 1.05 8.63
N LEU A 294 -7.94 -0.12 8.10
CA LEU A 294 -7.92 -0.34 6.65
C LEU A 294 -9.30 -0.51 6.01
N GLY A 295 -10.37 -0.81 6.76
CA GLY A 295 -11.68 -1.16 6.17
C GLY A 295 -12.23 -0.09 5.23
N ASN A 296 -12.39 1.14 5.74
CA ASN A 296 -12.84 2.27 4.91
C ASN A 296 -11.90 2.54 3.73
N ILE A 297 -10.59 2.38 3.94
CA ILE A 297 -9.58 2.60 2.91
C ILE A 297 -9.69 1.53 1.82
N PHE A 298 -9.94 0.27 2.18
CA PHE A 298 -10.21 -0.80 1.23
C PHE A 298 -11.44 -0.47 0.40
N GLU A 299 -12.55 -0.09 1.03
CA GLU A 299 -13.78 0.25 0.32
C GLU A 299 -13.61 1.45 -0.62
N ASP A 300 -12.90 2.49 -0.18
CA ASP A 300 -12.57 3.63 -1.04
C ASP A 300 -11.70 3.21 -2.24
N ARG A 301 -10.66 2.39 -2.03
CA ARG A 301 -9.82 1.88 -3.13
C ARG A 301 -10.59 0.99 -4.08
N LYS A 302 -11.50 0.15 -3.57
CA LYS A 302 -12.41 -0.67 -4.38
C LYS A 302 -13.32 0.20 -5.22
N ARG A 303 -13.91 1.25 -4.64
CA ARG A 303 -14.77 2.20 -5.38
C ARG A 303 -14.00 2.87 -6.52
N THR A 304 -12.84 3.46 -6.22
CA THR A 304 -11.99 4.10 -7.25
C THR A 304 -11.60 3.14 -8.36
N LEU A 305 -11.25 1.89 -8.03
CA LEU A 305 -10.96 0.88 -9.05
C LEU A 305 -12.20 0.56 -9.89
N LYS A 306 -13.37 0.34 -9.26
CA LYS A 306 -14.62 0.04 -9.99
C LYS A 306 -14.99 1.17 -10.95
N GLU A 307 -14.81 2.43 -10.55
CA GLU A 307 -15.01 3.60 -11.41
C GLU A 307 -14.05 3.56 -12.61
N ALA A 308 -12.73 3.40 -12.37
CA ALA A 308 -11.74 3.31 -13.43
C ALA A 308 -12.01 2.14 -14.41
N LEU A 309 -12.48 1.00 -13.91
CA LEU A 309 -12.86 -0.14 -14.74
C LEU A 309 -14.15 0.12 -15.53
N SER A 310 -15.09 0.89 -14.98
CA SER A 310 -16.31 1.30 -15.68
C SER A 310 -15.98 2.21 -16.86
N ASP A 311 -15.06 3.16 -16.66
CA ASP A 311 -14.58 4.05 -17.73
C ASP A 311 -13.91 3.25 -18.85
N LEU A 312 -12.99 2.34 -18.48
CA LEU A 312 -12.31 1.48 -19.45
C LEU A 312 -13.27 0.55 -20.20
N ASN A 313 -14.27 -0.01 -19.49
CA ASN A 313 -15.29 -0.84 -20.11
C ASN A 313 -16.20 -0.02 -21.05
N SER A 314 -16.47 1.24 -20.74
CA SER A 314 -17.27 2.12 -21.61
C SER A 314 -16.57 2.37 -22.95
N ILE A 315 -15.23 2.51 -22.92
CA ILE A 315 -14.41 2.57 -24.14
C ILE A 315 -14.59 1.29 -24.96
N TYR A 316 -14.45 0.12 -24.32
CA TYR A 316 -14.65 -1.17 -24.99
C TYR A 316 -16.03 -1.28 -25.64
N ILE A 317 -17.11 -1.02 -24.89
CA ILE A 317 -18.49 -1.16 -25.40
C ILE A 317 -18.77 -0.20 -26.55
N THR A 318 -18.30 1.05 -26.47
CA THR A 318 -18.49 2.05 -27.52
C THR A 318 -17.80 1.64 -28.83
N ASN A 319 -16.60 1.07 -28.73
CA ASN A 319 -15.87 0.60 -29.91
C ASN A 319 -16.41 -0.74 -30.43
N LEU A 320 -16.89 -1.62 -29.55
CA LEU A 320 -17.54 -2.88 -29.92
C LEU A 320 -18.80 -2.64 -30.77
N ALA A 321 -19.58 -1.59 -30.46
CA ALA A 321 -20.77 -1.24 -31.24
C ALA A 321 -20.45 -0.88 -32.71
N ASN A 322 -19.21 -0.46 -32.98
CA ASN A 322 -18.71 -0.12 -34.31
C ASN A 322 -17.80 -1.21 -34.89
N PHE A 323 -17.65 -2.34 -34.20
CA PHE A 323 -16.74 -3.40 -34.59
C PHE A 323 -17.41 -4.33 -35.61
N ASP A 324 -16.78 -4.46 -36.76
CA ASP A 324 -17.18 -5.44 -37.75
C ASP A 324 -16.63 -6.82 -37.36
N VAL A 325 -17.52 -7.73 -36.95
CA VAL A 325 -17.16 -9.10 -36.54
C VAL A 325 -16.50 -9.88 -37.68
N ASP A 326 -16.82 -9.55 -38.93
CA ASP A 326 -16.26 -10.22 -40.11
C ASP A 326 -14.81 -9.79 -40.37
N SER A 327 -14.35 -8.72 -39.71
CA SER A 327 -12.96 -8.27 -39.76
C SER A 327 -12.01 -9.09 -38.87
N LEU A 328 -12.53 -10.00 -38.03
CA LEU A 328 -11.69 -10.88 -37.20
C LEU A 328 -10.95 -11.90 -38.08
N GLU A 329 -9.62 -11.79 -38.12
CA GLU A 329 -8.77 -12.84 -38.68
C GLU A 329 -8.82 -14.08 -37.77
N VAL A 330 -9.74 -14.99 -38.06
CA VAL A 330 -9.81 -16.31 -37.45
C VAL A 330 -8.80 -17.25 -38.10
N SER A 331 -8.12 -18.07 -37.30
CA SER A 331 -7.19 -19.08 -37.81
C SER A 331 -7.91 -20.04 -38.76
N LYS A 332 -7.15 -20.68 -39.67
CA LYS A 332 -7.71 -21.67 -40.61
C LYS A 332 -8.46 -22.80 -39.89
N GLU A 333 -7.96 -23.24 -38.74
CA GLU A 333 -8.63 -24.24 -37.89
C GLU A 333 -9.98 -23.74 -37.36
N VAL A 334 -10.07 -22.50 -36.89
CA VAL A 334 -11.35 -21.93 -36.44
C VAL A 334 -12.31 -21.71 -37.61
N GLN A 335 -11.80 -21.37 -38.80
CA GLN A 335 -12.61 -21.30 -40.02
C GLN A 335 -13.14 -22.68 -40.43
N GLU A 336 -12.34 -23.74 -40.32
CA GLU A 336 -12.76 -25.12 -40.56
C GLU A 336 -13.81 -25.56 -39.53
N ILE A 337 -13.61 -25.27 -38.24
CA ILE A 337 -14.60 -25.56 -37.19
C ILE A 337 -15.92 -24.82 -37.47
N ARG A 338 -15.87 -23.54 -37.85
CA ARG A 338 -17.08 -22.78 -38.23
C ARG A 338 -17.82 -23.44 -39.40
N LYS A 339 -17.11 -23.85 -40.45
CA LYS A 339 -17.72 -24.56 -41.60
C LYS A 339 -18.34 -25.90 -41.20
N ILE A 340 -17.72 -26.62 -40.27
CA ILE A 340 -18.25 -27.87 -39.72
C ILE A 340 -19.53 -27.58 -38.92
N MET A 341 -19.52 -26.53 -38.08
CA MET A 341 -20.65 -26.16 -37.24
C MET A 341 -21.82 -25.50 -37.99
N GLU A 342 -21.58 -24.77 -39.08
CA GLU A 342 -22.62 -24.17 -39.93
C GLU A 342 -23.56 -25.23 -40.54
N ASN A 343 -23.08 -26.46 -40.71
CA ASN A 343 -23.85 -27.59 -41.23
C ASN A 343 -24.36 -28.53 -40.13
N TRP A 344 -24.09 -28.23 -38.86
CA TRP A 344 -24.51 -29.08 -37.75
C TRP A 344 -25.93 -28.70 -37.30
N THR A 345 -26.90 -29.56 -37.58
CA THR A 345 -28.31 -29.36 -37.22
C THR A 345 -28.64 -29.76 -35.79
N GLY A 346 -27.67 -30.33 -35.06
CA GLY A 346 -27.88 -30.85 -33.69
C GLY A 346 -28.73 -32.12 -33.63
N GLU A 347 -29.02 -32.76 -34.77
CA GLU A 347 -29.73 -34.03 -34.86
C GLU A 347 -28.73 -35.17 -35.13
N ASP A 348 -28.18 -35.72 -34.05
CA ASP A 348 -27.65 -37.10 -33.94
C ASP A 348 -27.90 -37.62 -32.52
#